data_AF-A0A5N6NUY4-F1
#
_entry.id   AF-A0A5N6NUY4-F1
#
_cell.length_a   1.000
_cell.length_b   1.000
_cell.length_c   1.000
_cell.angle_alpha   90.00
_cell.angle_beta   90.00
_cell.angle_gamma   90.00
#
_symmetry.space_group_name_H-M   'P 1'
#
loop_
_entity.id
_entity.type
_entity.pdbx_description
1 polymer ?
#
loop_
_entity_poly.entity_id
_entity_poly.type
_entity_poly.pdbx_seq_one_letter_code
_entity_poly.pdbx_strand_id
1 'polypeptide(L)'
;MNQFFESVSSFFSGGDQLPWCSRDIIAGCEKEVAEVANGASDEAKGESIMRLSWALVHSRQPEDVNRGIAMLEASLVNTNSPLQKREKIYLLAVGYYRNGDFSRSRMLLEQCLEIAPDWRQALTLKKAIEDRVTKDGVIGIGISATAVGLLAGGFAAALMRRR
;
A
#
# COMPACT_ATOMS: atom_id res chain seq x y z
N MET A 1 17.67 12.97 -9.84
CA MET A 1 17.38 11.98 -8.78
C MET A 1 15.93 11.45 -8.81
N ASN A 2 15.19 11.56 -9.93
CA ASN A 2 13.79 11.06 -10.06
C ASN A 2 13.57 10.10 -11.26
N GLN A 3 14.61 9.78 -12.04
CA GLN A 3 14.45 9.06 -13.31
C GLN A 3 14.04 7.59 -13.12
N PHE A 4 14.49 6.96 -12.04
CA PHE A 4 14.07 5.59 -11.70
C PHE A 4 12.61 5.57 -11.26
N PHE A 5 12.18 6.50 -10.41
CA PHE A 5 10.79 6.58 -9.99
C PHE A 5 9.86 7.01 -11.13
N GLU A 6 10.34 7.82 -12.08
CA GLU A 6 9.62 8.08 -13.34
C GLU A 6 9.58 6.85 -14.25
N SER A 7 10.66 6.07 -14.33
CA SER A 7 10.66 4.82 -15.10
C SER A 7 9.69 3.80 -14.47
N VAL A 8 9.72 3.67 -13.15
CA VAL A 8 8.85 2.79 -12.39
C VAL A 8 7.40 3.31 -12.38
N SER A 9 7.17 4.62 -12.30
CA SER A 9 5.84 5.23 -12.44
C SER A 9 5.30 5.17 -13.88
N SER A 10 6.17 5.18 -14.89
CA SER A 10 5.78 4.88 -16.26
C SER A 10 5.32 3.42 -16.41
N PHE A 11 5.89 2.48 -15.65
CA PHE A 11 5.35 1.10 -15.53
C PHE A 11 4.00 1.06 -14.81
N PHE A 12 3.73 1.99 -13.87
CA PHE A 12 2.43 2.15 -13.20
C PHE A 12 1.38 2.93 -14.03
N SER A 13 1.71 3.41 -15.23
CA SER A 13 0.78 4.20 -16.05
C SER A 13 -0.21 3.34 -16.87
N GLY A 14 -0.10 2.00 -16.78
CA GLY A 14 -0.99 1.05 -17.45
C GLY A 14 -1.94 0.35 -16.48
N GLY A 15 -3.04 1.01 -16.12
CA GLY A 15 -4.17 0.42 -15.39
C GLY A 15 -4.00 0.37 -13.87
N ASP A 16 -5.12 0.45 -13.15
CA ASP A 16 -5.24 0.49 -11.66
C ASP A 16 -4.73 -0.77 -10.93
N GLN A 17 -3.90 -1.61 -11.57
CA GLN A 17 -3.38 -2.86 -11.03
C GLN A 17 -1.87 -2.79 -10.79
N LEU A 18 -1.44 -3.22 -9.60
CA LEU A 18 -0.02 -3.33 -9.26
C LEU A 18 0.69 -4.31 -10.23
N PRO A 19 1.78 -3.89 -10.89
CA PRO A 19 2.47 -4.71 -11.90
C PRO A 19 3.13 -5.94 -11.26
N TRP A 20 3.24 -7.05 -11.98
CA TRP A 20 3.99 -8.23 -11.52
C TRP A 20 5.37 -8.25 -12.16
N CYS A 21 6.39 -8.63 -11.37
CA CYS A 21 7.73 -8.87 -11.88
C CYS A 21 7.95 -10.35 -12.18
N SER A 22 8.66 -10.61 -13.28
CA SER A 22 9.15 -11.94 -13.64
C SER A 22 10.45 -12.26 -12.90
N ARG A 23 10.73 -13.54 -12.71
CA ARG A 23 11.95 -14.04 -12.06
C ARG A 23 13.23 -13.56 -12.75
N ASP A 24 13.20 -13.36 -14.07
CA ASP A 24 14.34 -12.87 -14.86
C ASP A 24 14.74 -11.43 -14.47
N ILE A 25 13.74 -10.58 -14.14
CA ILE A 25 13.98 -9.21 -13.70
C ILE A 25 14.64 -9.21 -12.32
N ILE A 26 14.15 -10.08 -11.42
CA ILE A 26 14.72 -10.23 -10.08
C ILE A 26 16.17 -10.69 -10.17
N ALA A 27 16.47 -11.72 -10.98
CA ALA A 27 17.82 -12.21 -11.18
C ALA A 27 18.76 -11.13 -11.76
N GLY A 28 18.27 -10.28 -12.67
CA GLY A 28 19.00 -9.12 -13.18
C GLY A 28 19.36 -8.14 -12.06
N CYS A 29 18.38 -7.74 -11.24
CA CYS A 29 18.61 -6.85 -10.11
C CYS A 29 19.55 -7.46 -9.05
N GLU A 30 19.49 -8.77 -8.80
CA GLU A 30 20.41 -9.44 -7.88
C GLU A 30 21.85 -9.38 -8.37
N LYS A 31 22.05 -9.57 -9.68
CA LYS A 31 23.36 -9.47 -10.31
C LYS A 31 23.90 -8.04 -10.21
N GLU A 32 23.07 -7.03 -10.49
CA GLU A 32 23.44 -5.61 -10.35
C GLU A 32 23.87 -5.29 -8.91
N VAL A 33 23.11 -5.74 -7.90
CA VAL A 33 23.47 -5.52 -6.49
C VAL A 33 24.81 -6.19 -6.15
N ALA A 34 25.08 -7.39 -6.67
CA ALA A 34 26.34 -8.10 -6.45
C ALA A 34 27.53 -7.39 -7.14
N GLU A 35 27.34 -6.85 -8.34
CA GLU A 35 28.37 -6.09 -9.07
C GLU A 35 28.70 -4.78 -8.36
N VAL A 36 27.67 -4.05 -7.90
CA VAL A 36 27.81 -2.77 -7.20
C VAL A 36 28.41 -2.95 -5.80
N ALA A 37 28.19 -4.10 -5.14
CA ALA A 37 28.81 -4.43 -3.87
C ALA A 37 30.35 -4.52 -3.94
N ASN A 38 30.92 -4.87 -5.10
CA ASN A 38 32.35 -5.11 -5.26
C ASN A 38 33.20 -3.87 -5.60
N GLY A 39 32.64 -2.65 -5.60
CA GLY A 39 33.46 -1.45 -5.84
C GLY A 39 32.74 -0.13 -6.09
N ALA A 40 31.43 -0.05 -5.92
CA ALA A 40 30.67 1.18 -6.23
C ALA A 40 30.48 2.10 -5.01
N SER A 41 30.08 3.35 -5.30
CA SER A 41 29.67 4.35 -4.29
C SER A 41 28.46 3.88 -3.47
N ASP A 42 28.33 4.39 -2.24
CA ASP A 42 27.21 4.06 -1.36
C ASP A 42 25.85 4.54 -1.91
N GLU A 43 25.82 5.59 -2.73
CA GLU A 43 24.58 5.98 -3.43
C GLU A 43 24.16 4.92 -4.46
N ALA A 44 25.10 4.38 -5.23
CA ALA A 44 24.82 3.35 -6.24
C ALA A 44 24.33 2.04 -5.59
N LYS A 45 24.88 1.69 -4.41
CA LYS A 45 24.37 0.58 -3.59
C LYS A 45 22.94 0.83 -3.15
N GLY A 46 22.66 2.03 -2.63
CA GLY A 46 21.32 2.42 -2.18
C GLY A 46 20.28 2.34 -3.30
N GLU A 47 20.61 2.83 -4.49
CA GLU A 47 19.74 2.72 -5.66
C GLU A 47 19.51 1.27 -6.08
N SER A 48 20.57 0.46 -6.18
CA SER A 48 20.47 -0.94 -6.62
C SER A 48 19.63 -1.79 -5.65
N ILE A 49 19.80 -1.56 -4.34
CA ILE A 49 18.97 -2.16 -3.29
C ILE A 49 17.51 -1.75 -3.45
N MET A 50 17.23 -0.49 -3.79
CA MET A 50 15.88 -0.01 -4.03
C MET A 50 15.25 -0.66 -5.27
N ARG A 51 16.01 -0.87 -6.35
CA ARG A 51 15.56 -1.59 -7.56
C ARG A 51 15.19 -3.04 -7.24
N LEU A 52 16.08 -3.75 -6.54
CA LEU A 52 15.83 -5.12 -6.14
C LEU A 52 14.63 -5.23 -5.19
N SER A 53 14.52 -4.32 -4.22
CA SER A 53 13.38 -4.26 -3.29
C SER A 53 12.05 -4.13 -4.03
N TRP A 54 12.00 -3.24 -5.03
CA TRP A 54 10.83 -3.09 -5.88
C TRP A 54 10.50 -4.37 -6.64
N ALA A 55 11.50 -5.01 -7.27
CA ALA A 55 11.30 -6.25 -8.04
C ALA A 55 10.81 -7.41 -7.15
N LEU A 56 11.29 -7.49 -5.90
CA LEU A 56 10.93 -8.52 -4.94
C LEU A 56 9.50 -8.36 -4.42
N VAL A 57 9.08 -7.16 -3.98
CA VAL A 57 7.67 -6.93 -3.61
C VAL A 57 6.75 -7.07 -4.83
N HIS A 58 7.31 -6.82 -6.02
CA HIS A 58 6.94 -7.19 -7.39
C HIS A 58 6.62 -8.68 -7.68
N SER A 59 7.19 -9.61 -6.92
CA SER A 59 7.18 -11.04 -7.26
C SER A 59 5.85 -11.73 -6.97
N ARG A 60 5.60 -12.85 -7.68
CA ARG A 60 4.48 -13.77 -7.40
C ARG A 60 4.78 -14.74 -6.25
N GLN A 61 6.04 -14.89 -5.86
CA GLN A 61 6.43 -15.78 -4.77
C GLN A 61 6.38 -15.04 -3.43
N PRO A 62 5.68 -15.57 -2.41
CA PRO A 62 5.61 -14.92 -1.11
C PRO A 62 6.98 -14.84 -0.42
N GLU A 63 7.89 -15.76 -0.70
CA GLU A 63 9.26 -15.75 -0.18
C GLU A 63 10.03 -14.51 -0.67
N ASP A 64 9.91 -14.20 -1.97
CA ASP A 64 10.51 -13.01 -2.57
C ASP A 64 9.91 -11.73 -1.98
N VAL A 65 8.59 -11.69 -1.82
CA VAL A 65 7.90 -10.52 -1.23
C VAL A 65 8.38 -10.27 0.20
N ASN A 66 8.48 -11.31 1.03
CA ASN A 66 8.99 -11.20 2.40
C ASN A 66 10.45 -10.74 2.43
N ARG A 67 11.30 -11.23 1.52
CA ARG A 67 12.68 -10.76 1.37
C ARG A 67 12.74 -9.29 0.97
N GLY A 68 11.85 -8.85 0.08
CA GLY A 68 11.69 -7.44 -0.31
C GLY A 68 11.28 -6.54 0.87
N ILE A 69 10.32 -7.00 1.68
CA ILE A 69 9.89 -6.29 2.91
C ILE A 69 11.07 -6.10 3.88
N ALA A 70 11.79 -7.19 4.19
CA ALA A 70 12.92 -7.13 5.12
C ALA A 70 14.03 -6.17 4.64
N MET A 71 14.29 -6.16 3.33
CA MET A 71 15.28 -5.27 2.73
C MET A 71 14.83 -3.80 2.74
N LEU A 72 13.55 -3.52 2.52
CA LEU A 72 12.98 -2.17 2.63
C LEU A 72 13.04 -1.66 4.07
N GLU A 73 12.71 -2.48 5.06
CA GLU A 73 12.79 -2.12 6.48
C GLU A 73 14.22 -1.78 6.90
N ALA A 74 15.20 -2.61 6.51
CA ALA A 74 16.62 -2.35 6.75
C ALA A 74 17.09 -1.05 6.08
N SER A 75 16.64 -0.79 4.84
CA SER A 75 16.99 0.41 4.08
C SER A 75 16.32 1.68 4.64
N LEU A 76 15.18 1.55 5.32
CA LEU A 76 14.44 2.67 5.89
C LEU A 76 15.22 3.37 7.01
N VAL A 77 15.94 2.60 7.83
CA VAL A 77 16.73 3.09 8.98
C VAL A 77 17.84 4.05 8.52
N ASN A 78 18.41 3.81 7.34
CA ASN A 78 19.52 4.58 6.80
C ASN A 78 19.06 5.74 5.89
N THR A 79 17.76 6.06 5.86
CA THR A 79 17.22 7.08 4.95
C THR A 79 17.02 8.42 5.64
N ASN A 80 17.83 9.41 5.26
CA ASN A 80 17.77 10.76 5.83
C ASN A 80 16.84 11.71 5.07
N SER A 81 16.52 11.42 3.80
CA SER A 81 15.66 12.28 2.99
C SER A 81 14.17 11.94 3.16
N PRO A 82 13.30 12.91 3.50
CA PRO A 82 11.87 12.67 3.69
C PRO A 82 11.16 12.19 2.42
N LEU A 83 11.62 12.63 1.23
CA LEU A 83 11.08 12.19 -0.06
C LEU A 83 11.37 10.72 -0.33
N GLN A 84 12.63 10.30 -0.13
CA GLN A 84 13.03 8.90 -0.29
C GLN A 84 12.39 8.00 0.76
N LYS A 85 12.23 8.51 1.99
CA LYS A 85 11.54 7.79 3.06
C LYS A 85 10.09 7.51 2.68
N ARG A 86 9.38 8.51 2.15
CA ARG A 86 8.00 8.37 1.65
C ARG A 86 7.90 7.27 0.59
N GLU A 87 8.81 7.24 -0.38
CA GLU A 87 8.83 6.24 -1.45
C GLU A 87 9.07 4.82 -0.94
N LYS A 88 10.00 4.66 0.02
CA LYS A 88 10.27 3.37 0.67
C LYS A 88 9.08 2.87 1.48
N ILE A 89 8.41 3.75 2.23
CA ILE A 89 7.18 3.40 2.98
C ILE A 89 6.08 2.94 2.03
N TYR A 90 5.93 3.59 0.87
CA TYR A 90 4.94 3.17 -0.13
C TYR A 90 5.24 1.76 -0.67
N LEU A 91 6.49 1.45 -1.02
CA LEU A 91 6.86 0.09 -1.45
C LEU A 91 6.67 -0.95 -0.34
N LEU A 92 6.95 -0.57 0.91
CA LEU A 92 6.71 -1.43 2.06
C LEU A 92 5.21 -1.74 2.21
N ALA A 93 4.35 -0.73 2.05
CA ALA A 93 2.92 -0.92 2.04
C ALA A 93 2.45 -1.86 0.92
N VAL A 94 3.04 -1.77 -0.28
CA VAL A 94 2.78 -2.70 -1.40
C VAL A 94 3.18 -4.13 -1.05
N GLY A 95 4.35 -4.31 -0.40
CA GLY A 95 4.79 -5.61 0.09
C GLY A 95 3.79 -6.24 1.08
N TYR A 96 3.38 -5.47 2.10
CA TYR A 96 2.39 -5.94 3.08
C TYR A 96 1.02 -6.22 2.45
N TYR A 97 0.58 -5.41 1.48
CA TYR A 97 -0.65 -5.66 0.72
C TYR A 97 -0.62 -7.02 0.02
N ARG A 98 0.51 -7.37 -0.58
CA ARG A 98 0.69 -8.64 -1.28
C ARG A 98 0.84 -9.84 -0.35
N ASN A 99 1.39 -9.62 0.84
CA ASN A 99 1.43 -10.62 1.89
C ASN A 99 0.08 -10.85 2.58
N GLY A 100 -0.94 -10.04 2.26
CA GLY A 100 -2.27 -10.11 2.86
C GLY A 100 -2.41 -9.39 4.20
N ASP A 101 -1.36 -8.71 4.67
CA ASP A 101 -1.42 -7.88 5.89
C ASP A 101 -1.93 -6.47 5.55
N PHE A 102 -3.25 -6.40 5.32
CA PHE A 102 -3.94 -5.16 4.97
C PHE A 102 -3.89 -4.10 6.08
N SER A 103 -3.84 -4.53 7.35
CA SER A 103 -3.77 -3.64 8.51
C SER A 103 -2.45 -2.86 8.52
N ARG A 104 -1.31 -3.54 8.37
CA ARG A 104 -0.01 -2.86 8.29
C ARG A 104 0.12 -2.02 7.03
N SER A 105 -0.35 -2.54 5.89
CA SER A 105 -0.33 -1.81 4.62
C SER A 105 -1.10 -0.48 4.71
N ARG A 106 -2.30 -0.49 5.31
CA ARG A 106 -3.11 0.73 5.53
C ARG A 106 -2.39 1.74 6.41
N MET A 107 -1.81 1.31 7.54
CA MET A 107 -1.10 2.20 8.46
C MET A 107 0.08 2.91 7.76
N LEU A 108 0.85 2.17 6.95
CA LEU A 108 1.95 2.73 6.19
C LEU A 108 1.47 3.72 5.11
N LEU A 109 0.34 3.44 4.47
CA LEU A 109 -0.26 4.37 3.49
C LEU A 109 -0.75 5.66 4.14
N GLU A 110 -1.30 5.60 5.35
CA GLU A 110 -1.69 6.79 6.10
C GLU A 110 -0.47 7.66 6.40
N GLN A 111 0.66 7.07 6.81
CA GLN A 111 1.92 7.80 6.96
C GLN A 111 2.42 8.44 5.65
N CYS A 112 2.26 7.75 4.51
CA CYS A 112 2.59 8.34 3.20
C CYS A 112 1.71 9.56 2.88
N LEU A 113 0.41 9.48 3.20
CA LEU A 113 -0.58 10.52 2.90
C LEU A 113 -0.47 11.72 3.84
N GLU A 114 0.03 11.54 5.07
CA GLU A 114 0.38 12.66 5.97
C GLU A 114 1.46 13.55 5.36
N ILE A 115 2.40 12.97 4.62
CA ILE A 115 3.49 13.70 3.94
C ILE A 115 2.98 14.30 2.61
N ALA A 116 2.17 13.55 1.86
CA ALA A 116 1.68 13.94 0.54
C ALA A 116 0.21 13.54 0.36
N PRO A 117 -0.74 14.40 0.75
CA PRO A 117 -2.17 14.06 0.76
C PRO A 117 -2.75 13.80 -0.64
N ASP A 118 -2.20 14.44 -1.68
CA ASP A 118 -2.69 14.33 -3.06
C ASP A 118 -2.04 13.18 -3.85
N TRP A 119 -1.34 12.26 -3.18
CA TRP A 119 -0.66 11.17 -3.87
C TRP A 119 -1.64 10.08 -4.34
N ARG A 120 -2.06 10.19 -5.59
CA ARG A 120 -3.04 9.29 -6.23
C ARG A 120 -2.74 7.80 -6.09
N GLN A 121 -1.47 7.39 -6.19
CA GLN A 121 -1.09 5.97 -6.08
C GLN A 121 -1.35 5.42 -4.68
N ALA A 122 -1.04 6.19 -3.63
CA ALA A 122 -1.29 5.81 -2.25
C ALA A 122 -2.80 5.80 -1.94
N LEU A 123 -3.55 6.80 -2.44
CA LEU A 123 -5.01 6.84 -2.31
C LEU A 123 -5.69 5.64 -2.99
N THR A 124 -5.25 5.29 -4.20
CA THR A 124 -5.80 4.17 -4.97
C THR A 124 -5.54 2.84 -4.26
N LEU A 125 -4.33 2.63 -3.74
CA LEU A 125 -3.99 1.42 -2.99
C LEU A 125 -4.77 1.34 -1.67
N LYS A 126 -4.94 2.46 -0.96
CA LYS A 126 -5.75 2.53 0.27
C LYS A 126 -7.19 2.13 0.00
N LYS A 127 -7.79 2.66 -1.07
CA LYS A 127 -9.15 2.29 -1.48
C LYS A 127 -9.25 0.80 -1.84
N ALA A 128 -8.28 0.27 -2.58
CA ALA A 128 -8.23 -1.15 -2.92
C ALA A 128 -8.13 -2.07 -1.69
N ILE A 129 -7.46 -1.61 -0.62
CA ILE A 129 -7.43 -2.30 0.68
C ILE A 129 -8.79 -2.27 1.35
N GLU A 130 -9.43 -1.10 1.44
CA GLU A 130 -10.76 -0.95 2.04
C GLU A 130 -11.81 -1.79 1.30
N ASP A 131 -11.75 -1.81 -0.03
CA ASP A 131 -12.62 -2.65 -0.87
C ASP A 131 -12.37 -4.16 -0.65
N ARG A 132 -11.13 -4.57 -0.39
CA ARG A 132 -10.81 -5.98 -0.03
C ARG A 132 -11.29 -6.33 1.37
N VAL A 133 -11.00 -5.49 2.36
CA VAL A 133 -11.40 -5.71 3.75
C VAL A 133 -12.93 -5.72 3.88
N THR A 134 -13.64 -4.86 3.15
CA THR A 134 -15.11 -4.89 3.11
C THR A 134 -15.66 -6.13 2.44
N LYS A 135 -15.03 -6.63 1.36
CA LYS A 135 -15.41 -7.89 0.68
C LYS A 135 -15.12 -9.14 1.50
N ASP A 136 -13.95 -9.21 2.12
CA ASP A 136 -13.55 -10.33 2.99
C ASP A 136 -14.28 -10.25 4.35
N GLY A 137 -14.68 -9.05 4.76
CA GLY A 137 -15.45 -8.74 5.96
C GLY A 137 -16.98 -8.70 5.78
N VAL A 138 -17.54 -9.19 4.67
CA VAL A 138 -19.01 -9.30 4.49
C VAL A 138 -19.66 -10.25 5.53
N ILE A 139 -18.87 -10.94 6.36
CA ILE A 139 -19.39 -11.51 7.61
C ILE A 139 -19.36 -10.44 8.71
N GLY A 140 -20.40 -9.60 8.74
CA GLY A 140 -20.87 -9.03 10.00
C GLY A 140 -20.72 -7.53 10.21
N ILE A 141 -21.34 -6.69 9.37
CA ILE A 141 -22.11 -5.54 9.87
C ILE A 141 -23.41 -5.49 9.07
N GLY A 142 -24.50 -5.86 9.73
CA GLY A 142 -25.84 -5.73 9.16
C GLY A 142 -26.08 -4.28 8.78
N ILE A 143 -26.42 -4.05 7.51
CA ILE A 143 -27.06 -2.82 7.08
C ILE A 143 -28.36 -2.73 7.88
N SER A 144 -28.37 -1.92 8.94
CA SER A 144 -29.60 -1.54 9.64
C SER A 144 -30.40 -0.63 8.72
N ALA A 145 -31.10 -1.24 7.78
CA ALA A 145 -32.20 -0.59 7.08
C ALA A 145 -33.38 -0.48 8.07
N THR A 146 -33.39 0.58 8.88
CA THR A 146 -34.61 0.97 9.61
C THR A 146 -34.92 2.43 9.31
N ALA A 147 -35.56 2.59 8.15
CA ALA A 147 -36.53 3.61 7.73
C ALA A 147 -36.55 4.96 8.49
N VAL A 148 -36.07 6.01 7.83
CA VAL A 148 -36.52 7.39 8.06
C VAL A 148 -37.51 7.75 6.94
N GLY A 149 -38.76 8.03 7.30
CA GLY A 149 -39.79 8.55 6.39
C GLY A 149 -41.21 8.37 6.93
N LEU A 150 -41.66 9.23 7.84
CA LEU A 150 -42.65 10.29 7.59
C LEU A 150 -44.12 9.81 7.44
N LEU A 151 -44.89 9.93 8.53
CA LEU A 151 -46.25 10.45 8.44
C LEU A 151 -46.45 11.51 9.53
N ALA A 152 -46.42 12.75 9.08
CA ALA A 152 -46.95 13.90 9.78
C ALA A 152 -48.46 13.69 10.03
N GLY A 153 -48.96 14.02 11.22
CA GLY A 153 -50.39 14.12 11.44
C GLY A 153 -50.82 14.09 12.91
N GLY A 154 -51.08 15.26 13.48
CA GLY A 154 -52.28 15.44 14.31
C GLY A 154 -52.15 15.22 15.82
N PHE A 155 -52.40 16.31 16.56
CA PHE A 155 -52.95 16.33 17.91
C PHE A 155 -54.02 15.24 18.16
N ALA A 156 -53.95 14.52 19.28
CA ALA A 156 -55.11 14.31 20.17
C ALA A 156 -54.74 13.50 21.42
N ALA A 157 -55.32 13.94 22.53
CA ALA A 157 -55.29 13.39 23.87
C ALA A 157 -55.74 11.91 23.96
N ALA A 158 -55.24 11.20 24.99
CA ALA A 158 -56.08 10.53 25.99
C ALA A 158 -55.20 9.75 26.98
N LEU A 159 -54.72 10.43 28.04
CA LEU A 159 -54.53 9.77 29.32
C LEU A 159 -55.93 9.48 29.87
N MET A 160 -56.43 8.25 29.69
CA MET A 160 -57.65 7.81 30.39
C MET A 160 -57.39 6.50 31.14
N ARG A 161 -57.64 6.63 32.45
CA ARG A 161 -57.47 5.71 33.56
C ARG A 161 -58.52 4.61 33.58
N ARG A 162 -58.10 3.36 33.84
CA ARG A 162 -58.73 2.30 34.67
C ARG A 162 -57.83 1.07 34.58
N ARG A 163 -57.44 0.39 35.65
CA ARG A 163 -58.21 -0.06 36.82
C ARG A 163 -57.31 -0.13 38.05
#